data_AF-A0A8T3S2R8-F1
#
_entry.id   AF-A0A8T3S2R8-F1
#
_cell.length_a   1.000
_cell.length_b   1.000
_cell.length_c   1.000
_cell.angle_alpha   90.00
_cell.angle_beta   90.00
_cell.angle_gamma   90.00
#
_symmetry.space_group_name_H-M   'P 1'
#
loop_
_entity.id
_entity.type
_entity.pdbx_description
1 polymer ?
#
loop_
_entity_poly.entity_id
_entity_poly.type
_entity_poly.pdbx_seq_one_letter_code
_entity_poly.pdbx_strand_id
1 'polypeptide(L)'
;MSSTFISGSITAAEDLRRSFSAAWGAIGAAWGVAPSTAAVQGYLLVSDGALSEPEVRRALGMSHRAASLALAQCEEWGLIERAEAPRRSGQRGPAAAAWTVVGDHWEWFRRVAAARKQRETDPVLPVIARCTQQAREAARHGGDEELTRLGDRLASLLDFVQRFDRGVELFVRGDARAIEGLFATLERLQPDTIDRLWALLGELGTDDLGRALEALATLPPSAVRRLIGLADQPVLQKLIGIRS
;
A
#
# COMPACT_ATOMS: atom_id res chain seq x y z
N MET A 1 -54.47 -22.85 0.79
CA MET A 1 -53.60 -21.74 1.21
C MET A 1 -52.50 -22.30 2.10
N SER A 2 -51.33 -22.55 1.53
CA SER A 2 -50.06 -22.65 2.26
C SER A 2 -49.00 -22.14 1.29
N SER A 3 -48.68 -20.86 1.44
CA SER A 3 -47.63 -20.19 0.68
C SER A 3 -46.29 -20.68 1.23
N THR A 4 -45.64 -21.58 0.49
CA THR A 4 -44.23 -21.90 0.71
C THR A 4 -43.42 -20.66 0.37
N PHE A 5 -42.89 -20.00 1.40
CA PHE A 5 -41.83 -19.01 1.24
C PHE A 5 -40.62 -19.71 0.62
N ILE A 6 -40.41 -19.49 -0.68
CA ILE A 6 -39.15 -19.84 -1.33
C ILE A 6 -38.10 -18.91 -0.72
N SER A 7 -37.32 -19.45 0.22
CA SER A 7 -36.01 -18.90 0.57
C SER A 7 -35.24 -18.75 -0.73
N GLY A 8 -35.04 -17.51 -1.18
CA GLY A 8 -34.32 -17.23 -2.43
C GLY A 8 -32.91 -17.81 -2.31
N SER A 9 -32.60 -18.81 -3.15
CA SER A 9 -31.27 -19.39 -3.23
C SER A 9 -30.24 -18.30 -3.49
N ILE A 10 -29.21 -18.22 -2.66
CA ILE A 10 -28.07 -17.33 -2.91
C ILE A 10 -27.47 -17.71 -4.27
N THR A 11 -27.16 -16.73 -5.10
CA THR A 11 -26.51 -16.99 -6.39
C THR A 11 -25.07 -17.46 -6.16
N ALA A 12 -24.54 -18.32 -7.03
CA ALA A 12 -23.14 -18.74 -6.95
C ALA A 12 -22.15 -17.56 -6.90
N ALA A 13 -22.45 -16.46 -7.60
CA ALA A 13 -21.64 -15.25 -7.55
C ALA A 13 -21.63 -14.60 -6.16
N GLU A 14 -22.80 -14.51 -5.52
CA GLU A 14 -22.91 -13.93 -4.17
C GLU A 14 -22.24 -14.83 -3.11
N ASP A 15 -22.33 -16.15 -3.24
CA ASP A 15 -21.60 -17.10 -2.38
C ASP A 15 -20.07 -16.92 -2.52
N LEU A 16 -19.57 -16.71 -3.75
CA LEU A 16 -18.16 -16.43 -3.99
C LEU A 16 -17.73 -15.09 -3.40
N ARG A 17 -18.52 -14.00 -3.56
CA ARG A 17 -18.20 -12.70 -2.95
C ARG A 17 -18.10 -12.78 -1.43
N ARG A 18 -19.04 -13.49 -0.79
CA ARG A 18 -19.04 -13.72 0.66
C ARG A 18 -17.84 -14.55 1.11
N SER A 19 -17.54 -15.62 0.38
CA SER A 19 -16.38 -16.48 0.68
C SER A 19 -15.06 -15.72 0.56
N PHE A 20 -14.92 -14.92 -0.50
CA PHE A 20 -13.77 -14.02 -0.70
C PHE A 20 -13.68 -13.00 0.45
N SER A 21 -14.77 -12.31 0.77
CA SER A 21 -14.83 -11.35 1.87
C SER A 21 -14.43 -11.95 3.22
N ALA A 22 -14.88 -13.17 3.53
CA ALA A 22 -14.48 -13.88 4.75
C ALA A 22 -12.97 -14.21 4.76
N ALA A 23 -12.44 -14.75 3.66
CA ALA A 23 -11.01 -15.04 3.53
C ALA A 23 -10.16 -13.76 3.62
N TRP A 24 -10.61 -12.68 2.98
CA TRP A 24 -9.97 -11.38 3.02
C TRP A 24 -9.99 -10.78 4.43
N GLY A 25 -11.08 -10.97 5.18
CA GLY A 25 -11.17 -10.63 6.60
C GLY A 25 -10.13 -11.36 7.46
N ALA A 26 -9.91 -12.65 7.21
CA ALA A 26 -8.90 -13.45 7.91
C ALA A 26 -7.47 -12.99 7.56
N ILE A 27 -7.20 -12.65 6.29
CA ILE A 27 -5.93 -12.08 5.87
C ILE A 27 -5.70 -10.73 6.56
N GLY A 28 -6.69 -9.83 6.58
CA GLY A 28 -6.58 -8.54 7.23
C GLY A 28 -6.12 -8.63 8.70
N ALA A 29 -6.61 -9.64 9.43
CA ALA A 29 -6.22 -9.90 10.81
C ALA A 29 -4.71 -10.14 10.97
N ALA A 30 -4.11 -10.93 10.06
CA ALA A 30 -2.67 -11.21 10.07
C ALA A 30 -1.82 -9.96 9.79
N TRP A 31 -2.42 -8.92 9.21
CA TRP A 31 -1.79 -7.66 8.87
C TRP A 31 -2.23 -6.53 9.81
N GLY A 32 -2.77 -6.85 11.00
CA GLY A 32 -3.14 -5.85 12.01
C GLY A 32 -4.38 -5.01 11.67
N VAL A 33 -5.19 -5.42 10.69
CA VAL A 33 -6.47 -4.78 10.35
C VAL A 33 -7.61 -5.57 11.00
N ALA A 34 -8.60 -4.88 11.57
CA ALA A 34 -9.76 -5.54 12.17
C ALA A 34 -10.46 -6.45 11.15
N PRO A 35 -10.75 -7.74 11.46
CA PRO A 35 -11.30 -8.69 10.50
C PRO A 35 -12.59 -8.22 9.83
N SER A 36 -13.47 -7.55 10.58
CA SER A 36 -14.73 -7.00 10.07
C SER A 36 -14.51 -5.89 9.04
N THR A 37 -13.50 -5.06 9.24
CA THR A 37 -13.15 -3.93 8.38
C THR A 37 -12.56 -4.44 7.07
N ALA A 38 -11.63 -5.39 7.17
CA ALA A 38 -11.11 -6.09 6.01
C ALA A 38 -12.25 -6.82 5.25
N ALA A 39 -13.12 -7.58 5.93
CA ALA A 39 -14.24 -8.26 5.27
C ALA A 39 -15.16 -7.30 4.50
N VAL A 40 -15.53 -6.16 5.10
CA VAL A 40 -16.36 -5.13 4.45
C VAL A 40 -15.65 -4.55 3.22
N GLN A 41 -14.38 -4.19 3.33
CA GLN A 41 -13.61 -3.69 2.19
C GLN A 41 -13.46 -4.75 1.09
N GLY A 42 -13.17 -5.99 1.45
CA GLY A 42 -13.06 -7.10 0.51
C GLY A 42 -14.38 -7.37 -0.22
N TYR A 43 -15.52 -7.25 0.47
CA TYR A 43 -16.82 -7.39 -0.18
C TYR A 43 -17.08 -6.24 -1.18
N LEU A 44 -16.81 -4.99 -0.78
CA LEU A 44 -16.94 -3.83 -1.67
C LEU A 44 -16.03 -3.93 -2.90
N LEU A 45 -14.83 -4.49 -2.75
CA LEU A 45 -13.85 -4.66 -3.83
C LEU A 45 -14.36 -5.53 -4.98
N VAL A 46 -15.18 -6.53 -4.66
CA VAL A 46 -15.73 -7.51 -5.64
C VAL A 46 -17.22 -7.30 -5.92
N SER A 47 -17.78 -6.19 -5.43
CA SER A 47 -19.19 -5.84 -5.62
C SER A 47 -19.39 -4.94 -6.83
N ASP A 48 -20.54 -5.12 -7.49
CA ASP A 48 -20.92 -4.30 -8.63
C ASP A 48 -21.52 -2.97 -8.15
N GLY A 49 -20.70 -1.92 -8.14
CA GLY A 49 -21.10 -0.55 -7.82
C GLY A 49 -21.19 -0.25 -6.32
N ALA A 50 -21.75 0.92 -6.01
CA ALA A 50 -21.82 1.41 -4.64
C ALA A 50 -22.87 0.68 -3.80
N LEU A 51 -22.53 0.32 -2.56
CA LEU A 51 -23.41 -0.38 -1.64
C LEU A 51 -23.73 0.46 -0.39
N SER A 52 -24.98 0.39 0.06
CA SER A 52 -25.40 1.00 1.32
C SER A 52 -25.07 0.12 2.54
N GLU A 53 -25.06 0.71 3.73
CA GLU A 53 -24.84 -0.05 4.98
C GLU A 53 -25.83 -1.20 5.15
N PRO A 54 -27.15 -1.03 4.91
CA PRO A 54 -28.09 -2.14 5.00
C PRO A 54 -27.80 -3.28 4.02
N GLU A 55 -27.21 -3.00 2.85
CA GLU A 55 -26.80 -4.04 1.90
C GLU A 55 -25.57 -4.79 2.39
N VAL A 56 -24.51 -4.07 2.76
CA VAL A 56 -23.29 -4.67 3.31
C VAL A 56 -23.62 -5.52 4.53
N ARG A 57 -24.45 -4.98 5.42
CA ARG A 57 -24.91 -5.68 6.62
C ARG A 57 -25.65 -6.97 6.30
N ARG A 58 -26.59 -6.93 5.35
CA ARG A 58 -27.36 -8.11 4.93
C ARG A 58 -26.47 -9.13 4.20
N ALA A 59 -25.54 -8.65 3.39
CA ALA A 59 -24.59 -9.46 2.66
C ALA A 59 -23.65 -10.23 3.59
N LEU A 60 -23.13 -9.56 4.62
CA LEU A 60 -22.12 -10.13 5.51
C LEU A 60 -22.69 -10.68 6.83
N GLY A 61 -24.01 -10.65 7.02
CA GLY A 61 -24.65 -11.12 8.24
C GLY A 61 -24.25 -10.34 9.50
N MET A 62 -23.91 -9.05 9.33
CA MET A 62 -23.41 -8.20 10.41
C MET A 62 -24.57 -7.56 11.21
N SER A 63 -24.26 -7.05 12.41
CA SER A 63 -25.15 -6.11 13.09
C SER A 63 -25.01 -4.71 12.48
N HIS A 64 -26.00 -3.83 12.71
CA HIS A 64 -25.93 -2.43 12.27
C HIS A 64 -24.70 -1.71 12.82
N ARG A 65 -24.41 -1.88 14.11
CA ARG A 65 -23.23 -1.29 14.74
C ARG A 65 -21.93 -1.81 14.10
N ALA A 66 -21.84 -3.12 13.83
CA ALA A 66 -20.64 -3.71 13.27
C ALA A 66 -20.38 -3.24 11.83
N ALA A 67 -21.42 -3.21 10.98
CA ALA A 67 -21.31 -2.72 9.62
C ALA A 67 -20.94 -1.23 9.56
N SER A 68 -21.63 -0.39 10.34
CA SER A 68 -21.34 1.05 10.41
C SER A 68 -19.92 1.35 10.89
N LEU A 69 -19.43 0.64 11.92
CA LEU A 69 -18.06 0.82 12.41
C LEU A 69 -17.02 0.39 11.38
N ALA A 70 -17.24 -0.74 10.69
CA ALA A 70 -16.34 -1.24 9.67
C ALA A 70 -16.28 -0.30 8.45
N LEU A 71 -17.42 0.24 8.00
CA LEU A 71 -17.46 1.25 6.93
C LEU A 71 -16.73 2.54 7.35
N ALA A 72 -16.98 3.06 8.54
CA ALA A 72 -16.30 4.24 9.06
C ALA A 72 -14.77 4.03 9.13
N GLN A 73 -14.32 2.85 9.56
CA GLN A 73 -12.89 2.50 9.54
C GLN A 73 -12.35 2.44 8.11
N CYS A 74 -13.07 1.82 7.17
CA CYS A 74 -12.63 1.81 5.76
C CYS A 74 -12.50 3.23 5.18
N GLU A 75 -13.43 4.15 5.53
CA GLU A 75 -13.35 5.57 5.16
C GLU A 75 -12.13 6.25 5.81
N GLU A 76 -11.86 5.99 7.09
CA GLU A 76 -10.71 6.54 7.81
C GLU A 76 -9.36 6.05 7.25
N TRP A 77 -9.32 4.83 6.73
CA TRP A 77 -8.18 4.31 5.97
C TRP A 77 -8.11 4.89 4.54
N GLY A 78 -9.14 5.61 4.09
CA GLY A 78 -9.26 6.17 2.75
C GLY A 78 -9.51 5.11 1.66
N LEU A 79 -9.89 3.89 2.02
CA LEU A 79 -10.04 2.77 1.06
C LEU A 79 -11.39 2.79 0.34
N ILE A 80 -12.38 3.42 0.96
CA ILE A 80 -13.71 3.61 0.39
C ILE A 80 -14.10 5.08 0.48
N GLU A 81 -15.00 5.50 -0.39
CA GLU A 81 -15.58 6.83 -0.37
C GLU A 81 -17.09 6.75 -0.55
N ARG A 82 -17.77 7.83 -0.15
CA ARG A 82 -19.20 7.96 -0.38
C ARG A 82 -19.48 8.13 -1.87
N ALA A 83 -20.45 7.39 -2.36
CA ALA A 83 -20.91 7.45 -3.74
C ALA A 83 -22.42 7.71 -3.78
N GLU A 84 -22.91 8.15 -4.94
CA GLU A 84 -24.34 8.25 -5.18
C GLU A 84 -24.99 6.87 -5.05
N ALA A 85 -26.01 6.77 -4.21
CA ALA A 85 -26.73 5.51 -4.03
C ALA A 85 -27.44 5.12 -5.34
N PRO A 86 -27.36 3.85 -5.76
CA PRO A 86 -28.18 3.36 -6.85
C PRO A 86 -29.66 3.55 -6.48
N ARG A 87 -30.40 4.37 -7.24
CA ARG A 87 -31.85 4.48 -7.08
C ARG A 87 -32.49 3.16 -7.52
N ARG A 88 -32.74 2.24 -6.58
CA ARG A 88 -33.47 1.02 -6.88
C ARG A 88 -34.95 1.35 -7.06
N SER A 89 -35.56 0.84 -8.14
CA SER A 89 -36.93 1.16 -8.55
C SER A 89 -37.92 1.02 -7.38
N GLY A 90 -38.67 2.08 -7.11
CA GLY A 90 -39.72 2.10 -6.07
C GLY A 90 -39.33 2.67 -4.71
N GLN A 91 -38.07 3.04 -4.46
CA GLN A 91 -37.71 3.76 -3.24
C GLN A 91 -38.11 5.25 -3.31
N ARG A 92 -39.02 5.68 -2.43
CA ARG A 92 -39.32 7.10 -2.14
C ARG A 92 -38.53 7.53 -0.90
N GLY A 93 -37.63 8.50 -1.05
CA GLY A 93 -36.84 9.06 0.04
C GLY A 93 -35.49 9.63 -0.45
N PRO A 94 -34.70 10.27 0.44
CA PRO A 94 -33.32 10.63 0.14
C PRO A 94 -32.51 9.38 -0.21
N ALA A 95 -31.55 9.50 -1.13
CA ALA A 95 -30.61 8.43 -1.41
C ALA A 95 -29.88 8.04 -0.11
N ALA A 96 -29.91 6.76 0.26
CA ALA A 96 -29.14 6.27 1.41
C ALA A 96 -27.65 6.53 1.17
N ALA A 97 -26.85 6.76 2.22
CA ALA A 97 -25.40 6.77 2.03
C ALA A 97 -24.96 5.40 1.47
N ALA A 98 -24.19 5.44 0.39
CA ALA A 98 -23.59 4.28 -0.23
C ALA A 98 -22.09 4.51 -0.37
N TRP A 99 -21.34 3.43 -0.44
CA TRP A 99 -19.88 3.44 -0.51
C TRP A 99 -19.38 2.63 -1.69
N THR A 100 -18.28 3.09 -2.26
CA THR A 100 -17.52 2.36 -3.28
C THR A 100 -16.04 2.38 -2.94
N VAL A 101 -15.28 1.44 -3.49
CA VAL A 101 -13.81 1.42 -3.33
C VAL A 101 -13.20 2.57 -4.12
N VAL A 102 -12.18 3.20 -3.56
CA VAL A 102 -11.54 4.32 -4.23
C VAL A 102 -10.52 3.85 -5.25
N GLY A 103 -10.68 4.28 -6.50
CA GLY A 103 -9.74 4.03 -7.59
C GLY A 103 -9.63 2.56 -7.98
N ASP A 104 -8.50 2.21 -8.60
CA ASP A 104 -8.16 0.83 -8.96
C ASP A 104 -7.35 0.13 -7.84
N HIS A 105 -6.96 -1.13 -8.07
CA HIS A 105 -6.17 -1.91 -7.11
C HIS A 105 -4.82 -1.27 -6.76
N TRP A 106 -4.21 -0.52 -7.69
CA TRP A 106 -2.94 0.16 -7.46
C TRP A 106 -3.10 1.42 -6.62
N GLU A 107 -4.19 2.16 -6.84
CA GLU A 107 -4.59 3.26 -5.98
C GLU A 107 -4.93 2.77 -4.57
N TRP A 108 -5.65 1.65 -4.45
CA TRP A 108 -5.88 0.99 -3.16
C TRP A 108 -4.56 0.65 -2.45
N PHE A 109 -3.62 0.00 -3.15
CA PHE A 109 -2.35 -0.40 -2.58
C PHE A 109 -1.51 0.80 -2.11
N ARG A 110 -1.48 1.87 -2.92
CA ARG A 110 -0.84 3.14 -2.58
C ARG A 110 -1.45 3.79 -1.33
N ARG A 111 -2.78 3.79 -1.22
CA ARG A 111 -3.50 4.33 -0.05
C ARG A 111 -3.23 3.52 1.21
N VAL A 112 -3.17 2.20 1.11
CA VAL A 112 -2.76 1.35 2.24
C VAL A 112 -1.35 1.73 2.71
N ALA A 113 -0.38 1.87 1.80
CA ALA A 113 0.97 2.28 2.17
C ALA A 113 1.00 3.65 2.87
N ALA A 114 0.27 4.64 2.34
CA ALA A 114 0.15 5.97 2.95
C ALA A 114 -0.48 5.93 4.34
N ALA A 115 -1.58 5.18 4.48
CA ALA A 115 -2.30 4.97 5.73
C ALA A 115 -1.42 4.30 6.80
N ARG A 116 -0.58 3.33 6.40
CA ARG A 116 0.36 2.66 7.32
C ARG A 116 1.48 3.59 7.74
N LYS A 117 2.10 4.32 6.81
CA LYS A 117 3.12 5.32 7.13
C LYS A 117 2.60 6.32 8.18
N GLN A 118 1.40 6.86 7.96
CA GLN A 118 0.79 7.82 8.88
C GLN A 118 0.49 7.24 10.28
N ARG A 119 0.07 5.97 10.35
CA ARG A 119 -0.34 5.32 11.62
C ARG A 119 0.82 4.68 12.37
N GLU A 120 1.82 4.17 11.67
CA GLU A 120 2.86 3.29 12.22
C GLU A 120 4.24 3.95 12.20
N THR A 121 4.61 4.63 11.11
CA THR A 121 5.97 5.18 10.92
C THR A 121 6.10 6.63 11.42
N ASP A 122 5.18 7.50 11.03
CA ASP A 122 5.24 8.93 11.39
C ASP A 122 5.23 9.17 12.92
N PRO A 123 4.44 8.43 13.74
CA PRO A 123 4.43 8.65 15.18
C PRO A 123 5.66 8.08 15.91
N VAL A 124 6.29 7.04 15.36
CA VAL A 124 7.42 6.36 16.05
C VAL A 124 8.75 7.09 15.83
N LEU A 125 8.94 7.71 14.67
CA LEU A 125 10.14 8.49 14.31
C LEU A 125 10.55 9.51 15.39
N PRO A 126 9.68 10.45 15.83
CA PRO A 126 10.05 11.44 16.85
C PRO A 126 10.32 10.80 18.23
N VAL A 127 9.70 9.65 18.53
CA VAL A 127 9.95 8.91 19.78
C VAL A 127 11.36 8.33 19.78
N ILE A 128 11.76 7.64 18.71
CA ILE A 128 13.11 7.06 18.58
C ILE A 128 14.16 8.17 18.60
N ALA A 129 13.91 9.28 17.91
CA ALA A 129 14.80 10.45 17.89
C ALA A 129 15.01 11.02 19.31
N ARG A 130 13.93 11.24 20.06
CA ARG A 130 14.01 11.73 21.44
C ARG A 130 14.77 10.75 22.34
N CYS A 131 14.47 9.46 22.28
CA CYS A 131 15.17 8.45 23.09
C CYS A 131 16.66 8.38 22.75
N THR A 132 17.01 8.48 21.46
CA THR A 132 18.41 8.53 21.00
C THR A 132 19.14 9.73 21.61
N GLN A 133 18.52 10.90 21.60
CA GLN A 133 19.09 12.11 22.18
C GLN A 133 19.30 11.95 23.70
N GLN A 134 18.27 11.51 24.42
CA GLN A 134 18.32 11.33 25.87
C GLN A 134 19.41 10.32 26.29
N ALA A 135 19.53 9.19 25.59
CA ALA A 135 20.56 8.18 25.87
C ALA A 135 21.98 8.74 25.69
N ARG A 136 22.21 9.49 24.59
CA ARG A 136 23.51 10.12 24.31
C ARG A 136 23.86 11.22 25.30
N GLU A 137 22.90 12.04 25.70
CA GLU A 137 23.09 13.08 26.71
C GLU A 137 23.43 12.47 28.07
N ALA A 138 22.70 11.44 28.51
CA ALA A 138 22.98 10.76 29.77
C ALA A 138 24.36 10.07 29.78
N ALA A 139 24.74 9.42 28.67
CA ALA A 139 26.06 8.79 28.52
C ALA A 139 27.22 9.78 28.70
N ARG A 140 27.09 11.01 28.17
CA ARG A 140 28.13 12.06 28.28
C ARG A 140 28.39 12.52 29.71
N HIS A 141 27.37 12.50 30.57
CA HIS A 141 27.47 12.99 31.95
C HIS A 141 27.79 11.90 32.97
N GLY A 142 27.50 10.63 32.65
CA GLY A 142 27.64 9.51 33.59
C GLY A 142 28.79 8.54 33.31
N GLY A 143 29.42 8.59 32.13
CA GLY A 143 30.45 7.59 31.74
C GLY A 143 29.89 6.16 31.65
N ASP A 144 28.58 6.02 31.54
CA ASP A 144 27.87 4.74 31.53
C ASP A 144 27.95 4.09 30.15
N GLU A 145 28.65 2.95 30.09
CA GLU A 145 28.80 2.18 28.86
C GLU A 145 27.49 1.58 28.35
N GLU A 146 26.54 1.25 29.23
CA GLU A 146 25.24 0.74 28.83
C GLU A 146 24.45 1.81 28.10
N LEU A 147 24.43 3.04 28.64
CA LEU A 147 23.80 4.18 27.99
C LEU A 147 24.44 4.53 26.64
N THR A 148 25.76 4.38 26.54
CA THR A 148 26.49 4.54 25.26
C THR A 148 26.01 3.51 24.23
N ARG A 149 26.02 2.22 24.58
CA ARG A 149 25.55 1.13 23.69
C ARG A 149 24.06 1.26 23.34
N LEU A 150 23.23 1.73 24.27
CA LEU A 150 21.82 2.00 24.00
C LEU A 150 21.66 3.15 23.00
N GLY A 151 22.38 4.25 23.19
CA GLY A 151 22.38 5.39 22.28
C GLY A 151 22.78 5.00 20.85
N ASP A 152 23.78 4.13 20.70
CA ASP A 152 24.22 3.65 19.39
C ASP A 152 23.19 2.75 18.71
N ARG A 153 22.56 1.83 19.46
CA ARG A 153 21.47 0.98 18.92
C ARG A 153 20.26 1.80 18.49
N LEU A 154 19.86 2.79 19.29
CA LEU A 154 18.75 3.68 18.96
C LEU A 154 19.08 4.56 17.74
N ALA A 155 20.31 5.05 17.62
CA ALA A 155 20.75 5.82 16.46
C ALA A 155 20.76 4.98 15.17
N SER A 156 21.22 3.73 15.25
CA SER A 156 21.17 2.79 14.12
C SER A 156 19.73 2.50 13.69
N LEU A 157 18.83 2.26 14.65
CA LEU A 157 17.41 2.10 14.38
C LEU A 157 16.80 3.36 13.74
N LEU A 158 17.13 4.54 14.26
CA LEU A 158 16.62 5.81 13.71
C LEU A 158 17.05 6.01 12.26
N ASP A 159 18.33 5.79 11.96
CA ASP A 159 18.86 5.89 10.60
C ASP A 159 18.17 4.90 9.65
N PHE A 160 17.99 3.65 10.07
CA PHE A 160 17.23 2.66 9.31
C PHE A 160 15.79 3.13 9.03
N VAL A 161 15.04 3.53 10.06
CA VAL A 161 13.63 3.93 9.90
C VAL A 161 13.53 5.17 9.00
N GLN A 162 14.42 6.15 9.13
CA GLN A 162 14.42 7.34 8.26
C GLN A 162 14.71 7.01 6.79
N ARG A 163 15.65 6.10 6.52
CA ARG A 163 15.96 5.65 5.15
C ARG A 163 14.81 4.85 4.55
N PHE A 164 14.25 3.92 5.33
CA PHE A 164 13.08 3.15 4.92
C PHE A 164 11.90 4.07 4.61
N ASP A 165 11.62 5.04 5.49
CA ASP A 165 10.53 6.00 5.34
C ASP A 165 10.64 6.83 4.05
N ARG A 166 11.86 7.27 3.69
CA ARG A 166 12.12 7.96 2.41
C ARG A 166 11.74 7.09 1.20
N GLY A 167 12.02 5.79 1.26
CA GLY A 167 11.65 4.84 0.21
C GLY A 167 10.13 4.65 0.12
N VAL A 168 9.46 4.53 1.27
CA VAL A 168 7.99 4.47 1.33
C VAL A 168 7.35 5.75 0.80
N GLU A 169 7.90 6.92 1.13
CA GLU A 169 7.41 8.22 0.66
C GLU A 169 7.49 8.34 -0.87
N LEU A 170 8.58 7.86 -1.50
CA LEU A 170 8.68 7.81 -2.96
C LEU A 170 7.52 7.01 -3.57
N PHE A 171 7.21 5.86 -2.98
CA PHE A 171 6.10 5.00 -3.41
C PHE A 171 4.73 5.67 -3.20
N VAL A 172 4.49 6.25 -2.03
CA VAL A 172 3.21 6.91 -1.68
C VAL A 172 2.91 8.11 -2.58
N ARG A 173 3.95 8.84 -2.99
CA ARG A 173 3.86 10.00 -3.90
C ARG A 173 3.68 9.62 -5.37
N GLY A 174 4.04 8.40 -5.77
CA GLY A 174 3.86 7.91 -7.14
C GLY A 174 2.38 7.81 -7.50
N ASP A 175 2.01 8.08 -8.74
CA ASP A 175 0.65 7.80 -9.21
C ASP A 175 0.45 6.30 -9.46
N ALA A 176 -0.80 5.85 -9.38
CA ALA A 176 -1.16 4.43 -9.50
C ALA A 176 -0.68 3.77 -10.81
N ARG A 177 -0.68 4.51 -11.93
CA ARG A 177 -0.26 3.98 -13.24
C ARG A 177 1.25 3.79 -13.32
N ALA A 178 2.02 4.72 -12.75
CA ALA A 178 3.47 4.59 -12.68
C ALA A 178 3.85 3.37 -11.82
N ILE A 179 3.16 3.17 -10.70
CA ILE A 179 3.34 2.00 -9.82
C ILE A 179 3.01 0.70 -10.58
N GLU A 180 1.85 0.63 -11.23
CA GLU A 180 1.46 -0.51 -12.05
C GLU A 180 2.52 -0.85 -13.12
N GLY A 181 2.97 0.17 -13.86
CA GLY A 181 3.98 0.00 -14.90
C GLY A 181 5.30 -0.54 -14.37
N LEU A 182 5.72 -0.12 -13.17
CA LEU A 182 6.90 -0.67 -12.50
C LEU A 182 6.72 -2.15 -12.18
N PHE A 183 5.63 -2.53 -11.52
CA PHE A 183 5.37 -3.92 -11.15
C PHE A 183 5.20 -4.84 -12.37
N ALA A 184 4.50 -4.38 -13.40
CA ALA A 184 4.38 -5.11 -14.67
C ALA A 184 5.72 -5.29 -15.39
N THR A 185 6.66 -4.34 -15.20
CA THR A 185 8.02 -4.49 -15.72
C THR A 185 8.79 -5.53 -14.91
N LEU A 186 8.70 -5.49 -13.58
CA LEU A 186 9.35 -6.44 -12.68
C LEU A 186 8.89 -7.88 -12.94
N GLU A 187 7.58 -8.09 -13.18
CA GLU A 187 7.02 -9.41 -13.52
C GLU A 187 7.66 -10.04 -14.77
N ARG A 188 8.15 -9.22 -15.70
CA ARG A 188 8.74 -9.66 -16.96
C ARG A 188 10.24 -9.90 -16.88
N LEU A 189 10.91 -9.48 -15.81
CA LEU A 189 12.35 -9.66 -15.65
C LEU A 189 12.67 -11.12 -15.31
N GLN A 190 13.74 -11.64 -15.91
CA GLN A 190 14.26 -12.95 -15.52
C GLN A 190 14.91 -12.86 -14.12
N PRO A 191 14.84 -13.92 -13.29
CA PRO A 191 15.45 -13.92 -11.96
C PRO A 191 16.93 -13.48 -11.96
N ASP A 192 17.73 -13.99 -12.88
CA ASP A 192 19.14 -13.62 -13.05
C ASP A 192 19.35 -12.12 -13.31
N THR A 193 18.37 -11.45 -13.92
CA THR A 193 18.43 -9.99 -14.15
C THR A 193 18.26 -9.25 -12.83
N ILE A 194 17.37 -9.71 -11.96
CA ILE A 194 17.15 -9.12 -10.63
C ILE A 194 18.43 -9.24 -9.79
N ASP A 195 19.08 -10.40 -9.80
CA ASP A 195 20.33 -10.62 -9.06
C ASP A 195 21.46 -9.70 -9.55
N ARG A 196 21.58 -9.53 -10.87
CA ARG A 196 22.56 -8.59 -11.46
C ARG A 196 22.26 -7.15 -11.11
N LEU A 197 20.98 -6.75 -11.06
CA LEU A 197 20.59 -5.41 -10.62
C LEU A 197 20.98 -5.17 -9.16
N TRP A 198 20.80 -6.15 -8.29
CA TRP A 198 21.25 -6.06 -6.89
C TRP A 198 22.78 -5.93 -6.77
N ALA A 199 23.53 -6.73 -7.53
CA ALA A 199 24.99 -6.63 -7.57
C ALA A 199 25.43 -5.24 -8.05
N LEU A 200 24.82 -4.73 -9.13
CA LEU A 200 25.08 -3.40 -9.67
C LEU A 200 24.83 -2.29 -8.64
N LEU A 201 23.71 -2.35 -7.90
CA LEU A 201 23.41 -1.38 -6.84
C LEU A 201 24.42 -1.45 -5.69
N GLY A 202 24.94 -2.64 -5.38
CA GLY A 202 26.00 -2.83 -4.39
C GLY A 202 27.34 -2.25 -4.83
N GLU A 203 27.65 -2.32 -6.12
CA GLU A 203 28.94 -1.87 -6.68
C GLU A 203 29.00 -0.37 -6.99
N LEU A 204 27.90 0.24 -7.47
CA LEU A 204 27.85 1.67 -7.82
C LEU A 204 28.09 2.60 -6.62
N GLY A 205 27.75 2.18 -5.41
CA GLY A 205 27.77 3.04 -4.24
C GLY A 205 26.68 4.12 -4.26
N THR A 206 26.46 4.77 -3.11
CA THR A 206 25.33 5.70 -2.91
C THR A 206 25.45 6.99 -3.70
N ASP A 207 26.67 7.51 -3.89
CA ASP A 207 26.91 8.80 -4.54
C ASP A 207 26.67 8.74 -6.04
N ASP A 208 27.13 7.67 -6.71
CA ASP A 208 26.91 7.48 -8.15
C ASP A 208 25.45 7.16 -8.43
N LEU A 209 24.82 6.34 -7.59
CA LEU A 209 23.38 6.07 -7.67
C LEU A 209 22.56 7.35 -7.52
N GLY A 210 22.88 8.18 -6.54
CA GLY A 210 22.23 9.48 -6.34
C GLY A 210 22.36 10.39 -7.56
N ARG A 211 23.59 10.54 -8.08
CA ARG A 211 23.85 11.33 -9.29
C ARG A 211 23.11 10.79 -10.50
N ALA A 212 23.06 9.47 -10.69
CA ALA A 212 22.35 8.85 -11.80
C ALA A 212 20.84 9.11 -11.72
N LEU A 213 20.23 8.95 -10.54
CA LEU A 213 18.80 9.21 -10.33
C LEU A 213 18.45 10.68 -10.54
N GLU A 214 19.25 11.60 -10.01
CA GLU A 214 19.07 13.05 -10.22
C GLU A 214 19.19 13.43 -11.69
N ALA A 215 20.21 12.90 -12.38
CA ALA A 215 20.39 13.12 -13.81
C ALA A 215 19.17 12.63 -14.59
N LEU A 216 18.71 11.39 -14.35
CA LEU A 216 17.54 10.83 -15.02
C LEU A 216 16.25 11.62 -14.74
N ALA A 217 16.05 12.10 -13.50
CA ALA A 217 14.87 12.85 -13.10
C ALA A 217 14.73 14.22 -13.80
N THR A 218 15.85 14.81 -14.24
CA THR A 218 15.85 16.10 -14.96
C THR A 218 15.63 15.96 -16.47
N LEU A 219 15.74 14.75 -17.02
CA LEU A 219 15.64 14.53 -18.46
C LEU A 219 14.19 14.40 -18.94
N PRO A 220 13.85 14.93 -20.12
CA PRO A 220 12.54 14.67 -20.72
C PRO A 220 12.43 13.19 -21.14
N PRO A 221 11.22 12.60 -21.17
CA PRO A 221 11.03 11.19 -21.52
C PRO A 221 11.65 10.78 -22.87
N SER A 222 11.71 11.69 -23.85
CA SER A 222 12.34 11.45 -25.15
C SER A 222 13.87 11.34 -25.07
N ALA A 223 14.53 12.03 -24.14
CA ALA A 223 15.95 11.88 -23.89
C ALA A 223 16.25 10.56 -23.17
N VAL A 224 15.45 10.19 -22.17
CA VAL A 224 15.59 8.90 -21.47
C VAL A 224 15.44 7.73 -22.44
N ARG A 225 14.44 7.75 -23.33
CA ARG A 225 14.28 6.72 -24.37
C ARG A 225 15.47 6.63 -25.32
N ARG A 226 16.06 7.76 -25.69
CA ARG A 226 17.29 7.79 -26.51
C ARG A 226 18.47 7.17 -25.76
N LEU A 227 18.65 7.49 -24.47
CA LEU A 227 19.69 6.87 -23.64
C LEU A 227 19.53 5.35 -23.53
N ILE A 228 18.30 4.87 -23.30
CA ILE A 228 18.01 3.43 -23.27
C ILE A 228 18.35 2.80 -24.62
N GLY A 229 17.89 3.38 -25.73
CA GLY A 229 18.20 2.87 -27.07
C GLY A 229 19.69 2.91 -27.43
N LEU A 230 20.48 3.80 -26.80
CA LEU A 230 21.93 3.84 -26.93
C LEU A 230 22.60 2.72 -26.13
N ALA A 231 22.09 2.37 -24.95
CA ALA A 231 22.60 1.25 -24.14
C ALA A 231 22.42 -0.11 -24.84
N ASP A 232 21.41 -0.24 -25.70
CA ASP A 232 21.18 -1.43 -26.54
C ASP A 232 22.10 -1.50 -27.77
N GLN A 233 22.91 -0.47 -28.04
CA GLN A 233 23.79 -0.46 -29.21
C GLN A 233 25.09 -1.25 -28.96
N PRO A 234 25.43 -2.24 -29.81
CA PRO A 234 26.64 -3.06 -29.65
C PRO A 234 27.94 -2.26 -29.64
N VAL A 235 27.98 -1.11 -30.33
CA VAL A 235 29.16 -0.23 -30.39
C VAL A 235 29.40 0.45 -29.05
N LEU A 236 28.34 0.90 -28.39
CA LEU A 236 28.43 1.55 -27.08
C LEU A 236 28.76 0.54 -25.99
N GLN A 237 28.17 -0.66 -26.03
CA GLN A 237 28.52 -1.77 -25.12
C GLN A 237 30.03 -2.09 -25.19
N LYS A 238 30.61 -2.13 -26.40
CA LYS A 238 32.06 -2.31 -26.59
C LYS A 238 32.89 -1.13 -26.07
N LEU A 239 32.44 0.11 -26.26
CA LEU A 239 33.14 1.32 -25.80
C LEU A 239 33.21 1.43 -24.28
N ILE A 240 32.16 0.98 -23.57
CA ILE A 240 32.10 1.01 -22.09
C ILE A 240 32.52 -0.31 -21.44
N GLY A 241 33.13 -1.22 -22.22
CA GLY A 241 33.75 -2.44 -21.68
C GLY A 241 32.79 -3.57 -21.30
N ILE A 242 31.52 -3.51 -21.71
CA ILE A 242 30.57 -4.61 -21.53
C ILE A 242 30.92 -5.69 -22.57
N ARG A 243 31.55 -6.78 -22.12
CA ARG A 243 31.82 -7.94 -22.99
C ARG A 243 30.49 -8.58 -23.42
N SER A 244 30.30 -8.67 -24.73
CA SER A 244 29.25 -9.45 -25.40
C SER A 244 29.35 -10.94 -25.09
#